data_AF-A0AAP6BQ16-F1
#
_entry.id   AF-A0AAP6BQ16-F1
#
_cell.length_a   1.000
_cell.length_b   1.000
_cell.length_c   1.000
_cell.angle_alpha   90.00
_cell.angle_beta   90.00
_cell.angle_gamma   90.00
#
_symmetry.space_group_name_H-M   'P 1'
#
loop_
_entity.id
_entity.type
_entity.pdbx_description
1 polymer ?
#
loop_
_entity_poly.entity_id
_entity_poly.type
_entity_poly.pdbx_seq_one_letter_code
_entity_poly.pdbx_strand_id
1 'polypeptide(L)'
;MKIIIVGGVAGGMSAATRLRRLKEDAEIIIFEKGPFVSFANCGLPYYVSGEIAEREDLLVQTPESLKARFRLDVRPFHEVTAISPDQHIVTVRHDGKEFTESYDKLILSPGAKPFVPPIEGLETAENTYTLRNVPDLDEIMLALEKEPKEAVVIGAGFIGLEMAENLRKRGLNVTIVEKAPHVLPPLDEEMAAFVQAELLKNGIQVITSQYATRFEDKGKVIVLENGQKIASDVTILSVGVQPENALAQAAGIELGLRGGILVNERYETSQPDIYAVGDAIVVKQEITGEDALISLASPANRQGRQVADVIAGVARKNKGSIGTAIVRAFDMTAASTGLSERILRMNGLPYQVIHVSGKDHAGYYPGATDVTLKLLFEPTSGKIYGAQGVGKKGVDKRIDILATAIKGNLTIFDLPELEFTYAPPFGSAKDPVNMLGYAALNLVEGLSDNIQWYELEDELAAGKKFLDVRTASELQQGRLKVDTVHIPLNELRERLGELDKSQDYIVSCHSGLRSYIAERILKQAGFSVQNLDGAFALYKMVKPEGVEYGN
;
A
#
# COMPACT_ATOMS: atom_id res chain seq x y z
N MET A 1 28.84 9.16 -26.78
CA MET A 1 28.09 9.74 -25.64
C MET A 1 28.37 8.91 -24.41
N LYS A 2 28.76 9.53 -23.31
CA LYS A 2 29.05 8.90 -22.02
C LYS A 2 27.96 9.19 -21.02
N ILE A 3 27.35 8.14 -20.47
CA ILE A 3 26.25 8.23 -19.52
C ILE A 3 26.68 7.61 -18.20
N ILE A 4 26.60 8.39 -17.12
CA ILE A 4 26.80 7.90 -15.76
C ILE A 4 25.45 7.70 -15.09
N ILE A 5 25.30 6.60 -14.36
CA ILE A 5 24.12 6.28 -13.56
C ILE A 5 24.56 6.03 -12.12
N VAL A 6 23.94 6.73 -11.17
CA VAL A 6 24.21 6.60 -9.74
C VAL A 6 23.10 5.79 -9.08
N GLY A 7 23.44 4.59 -8.62
CA GLY A 7 22.51 3.60 -8.07
C GLY A 7 22.20 2.48 -9.07
N GLY A 8 22.53 1.24 -8.72
CA GLY A 8 22.49 0.06 -9.58
C GLY A 8 21.34 -0.90 -9.33
N VAL A 9 20.21 -0.42 -8.80
CA VAL A 9 19.02 -1.25 -8.51
C VAL A 9 17.86 -0.87 -9.44
N ALA A 10 16.64 -0.65 -8.95
CA ALA A 10 15.42 -0.58 -9.78
C ALA A 10 15.48 0.47 -10.92
N GLY A 11 15.54 1.76 -10.56
CA GLY A 11 15.51 2.85 -11.55
C GLY A 11 16.76 2.85 -12.45
N GLY A 12 17.94 2.81 -11.82
CA GLY A 12 19.21 2.86 -12.53
C GLY A 12 19.45 1.69 -13.50
N MET A 13 19.18 0.44 -13.10
CA MET A 13 19.36 -0.71 -14.01
C MET A 13 18.29 -0.77 -15.10
N SER A 14 17.06 -0.36 -14.80
CA SER A 14 16.03 -0.21 -15.83
C SER A 14 16.46 0.81 -16.90
N ALA A 15 17.05 1.94 -16.48
CA ALA A 15 17.60 2.93 -17.39
C ALA A 15 18.79 2.39 -18.18
N ALA A 16 19.80 1.81 -17.50
CA ALA A 16 21.02 1.30 -18.11
C ALA A 16 20.75 0.28 -19.22
N THR A 17 19.94 -0.75 -18.91
CA THR A 17 19.64 -1.81 -19.87
C THR A 17 18.79 -1.31 -21.03
N ARG A 18 17.90 -0.32 -20.81
CA ARG A 18 17.13 0.31 -21.88
C ARG A 18 18.02 1.18 -22.77
N LEU A 19 18.92 1.97 -22.21
CA LEU A 19 19.86 2.81 -22.94
C LEU A 19 20.73 1.98 -23.88
N ARG A 20 21.30 0.86 -23.42
CA ARG A 20 22.08 -0.02 -24.31
C ARG A 20 21.26 -0.46 -25.53
N ARG A 21 20.00 -0.86 -25.34
CA ARG A 21 19.12 -1.28 -26.44
C ARG A 21 18.77 -0.15 -27.42
N LEU A 22 19.04 1.12 -27.07
CA LEU A 22 18.74 2.29 -27.89
C LEU A 22 19.99 2.94 -28.49
N LYS A 23 21.15 2.81 -27.83
CA LYS A 23 22.40 3.49 -28.16
C LYS A 23 23.57 2.51 -27.95
N GLU A 24 23.86 1.71 -28.98
CA GLU A 24 24.91 0.68 -28.92
C GLU A 24 26.32 1.28 -28.80
N ASP A 25 26.52 2.52 -29.25
CA ASP A 25 27.76 3.28 -29.22
C ASP A 25 27.96 4.09 -27.93
N ALA A 26 26.95 4.14 -27.05
CA ALA A 26 27.08 4.84 -25.78
C ALA A 26 27.98 4.09 -24.80
N GLU A 27 28.84 4.83 -24.10
CA GLU A 27 29.53 4.36 -22.91
C GLU A 27 28.58 4.54 -21.72
N ILE A 28 28.26 3.45 -21.02
CA ILE A 28 27.28 3.47 -19.92
C ILE A 28 27.95 2.89 -18.68
N ILE A 29 28.19 3.77 -17.70
CA ILE A 29 28.82 3.44 -16.43
C ILE A 29 27.79 3.53 -15.32
N ILE A 30 27.75 2.52 -14.46
CA ILE A 30 26.90 2.49 -13.28
C ILE A 30 27.77 2.39 -12.04
N PHE A 31 27.63 3.35 -11.14
CA PHE A 31 28.23 3.32 -9.82
C PHE A 31 27.20 2.86 -8.80
N GLU A 32 27.56 1.83 -8.04
CA GLU A 32 26.78 1.32 -6.91
C GLU A 32 27.66 1.32 -5.67
N LYS A 33 27.19 1.98 -4.60
CA LYS A 33 27.94 2.07 -3.34
C LYS A 33 28.01 0.72 -2.63
N GLY A 34 26.95 -0.08 -2.77
CA GLY A 34 26.85 -1.39 -2.15
C GLY A 34 27.57 -2.50 -2.92
N PRO A 35 27.60 -3.71 -2.34
CA PRO A 35 28.20 -4.89 -2.94
C PRO A 35 27.41 -5.45 -4.13
N PHE A 36 26.10 -5.22 -4.18
CA PHE A 36 25.19 -5.89 -5.11
C PHE A 36 24.41 -4.90 -5.96
N VAL A 37 24.16 -5.29 -7.21
CA VAL A 37 23.29 -4.60 -8.16
C VAL A 37 22.09 -5.47 -8.48
N SER A 38 20.98 -4.85 -8.93
CA SER A 38 19.75 -5.56 -9.30
C SER A 38 19.25 -6.59 -8.28
N PHE A 39 19.50 -6.43 -6.99
CA PHE A 39 19.00 -7.36 -5.99
C PHE A 39 17.49 -7.16 -5.73
N ALA A 40 16.81 -8.21 -5.29
CA ALA A 40 15.38 -8.21 -5.04
C ALA A 40 15.06 -7.62 -3.65
N ASN A 41 15.03 -6.28 -3.54
CA ASN A 41 14.72 -5.59 -2.27
C ASN A 41 13.41 -6.10 -1.63
N CYS A 42 12.38 -6.36 -2.46
CA CYS A 42 11.08 -6.85 -2.01
C CYS A 42 11.13 -8.30 -1.52
N GLY A 43 12.18 -9.06 -1.85
CA GLY A 43 12.39 -10.43 -1.39
C GLY A 43 13.02 -10.50 0.01
N LEU A 44 13.65 -9.42 0.51
CA LEU A 44 14.46 -9.46 1.73
C LEU A 44 13.67 -9.96 2.96
N PRO A 45 12.43 -9.49 3.25
CA PRO A 45 11.67 -10.00 4.39
C PRO A 45 11.39 -11.50 4.29
N TYR A 46 11.14 -12.02 3.09
CA TYR A 46 10.77 -13.42 2.87
C TYR A 46 11.96 -14.39 3.04
N TYR A 47 13.19 -13.90 2.94
CA TYR A 47 14.37 -14.67 3.31
C TYR A 47 14.48 -14.86 4.84
N VAL A 48 13.99 -13.91 5.64
CA VAL A 48 14.05 -13.97 7.12
C VAL A 48 13.34 -15.21 7.67
N SER A 49 12.23 -15.62 7.05
CA SER A 49 11.50 -16.84 7.45
C SER A 49 11.97 -18.11 6.73
N GLY A 50 12.83 -17.99 5.71
CA GLY A 50 13.22 -19.09 4.82
C GLY A 50 12.20 -19.42 3.73
N GLU A 51 11.18 -18.59 3.51
CA GLU A 51 10.24 -18.75 2.38
C GLU A 51 10.95 -18.57 1.04
N ILE A 52 11.89 -17.61 0.98
CA ILE A 52 12.99 -17.66 0.01
C ILE A 52 14.13 -18.42 0.71
N ALA A 53 14.46 -19.61 0.20
CA ALA A 53 15.40 -20.51 0.87
C ALA A 53 16.86 -20.11 0.65
N GLU A 54 17.21 -19.73 -0.59
CA GLU A 54 18.59 -19.45 -0.98
C GLU A 54 18.83 -17.94 -1.05
N ARG A 55 19.94 -17.47 -0.48
CA ARG A 55 20.30 -16.04 -0.47
C ARG A 55 20.58 -15.55 -1.89
N GLU A 56 21.13 -16.42 -2.72
CA GLU A 56 21.49 -16.19 -4.12
C GLU A 56 20.27 -15.86 -4.98
N ASP A 57 19.07 -16.33 -4.62
CA ASP A 57 17.82 -16.01 -5.33
C ASP A 57 17.45 -14.53 -5.20
N LEU A 58 17.99 -13.83 -4.20
CA LEU A 58 17.86 -12.38 -4.06
C LEU A 58 18.77 -11.61 -5.03
N LEU A 59 19.79 -12.25 -5.61
CA LEU A 59 20.79 -11.63 -6.48
C LEU A 59 20.44 -11.84 -7.96
N VAL A 60 19.52 -11.04 -8.48
CA VAL A 60 18.90 -11.27 -9.81
C VAL A 60 19.90 -11.14 -10.98
N GLN A 61 20.93 -10.29 -10.86
CA GLN A 61 21.97 -10.11 -11.88
C GLN A 61 23.33 -9.85 -11.23
N THR A 62 24.41 -10.12 -11.99
CA THR A 62 25.78 -9.78 -11.60
C THR A 62 26.39 -8.75 -12.55
N PRO A 63 27.43 -8.02 -12.14
CA PRO A 63 28.19 -7.14 -13.04
C PRO A 63 28.66 -7.85 -14.32
N GLU A 64 29.11 -9.10 -14.21
CA GLU A 64 29.60 -9.91 -15.32
C GLU A 64 28.47 -10.27 -16.29
N SER A 65 27.31 -10.68 -15.78
CA SER A 65 26.14 -11.00 -16.62
C SER A 65 25.64 -9.76 -17.36
N LEU A 66 25.63 -8.60 -16.69
CA LEU A 66 25.23 -7.30 -17.25
C LEU A 66 26.23 -6.82 -18.30
N LYS A 67 27.54 -6.97 -18.07
CA LYS A 67 28.58 -6.66 -19.05
C LYS A 67 28.48 -7.55 -20.28
N ALA A 68 28.34 -8.86 -20.09
CA ALA A 68 28.25 -9.82 -21.20
C ALA A 68 27.00 -9.57 -22.07
N ARG A 69 25.85 -9.29 -21.45
CA ARG A 69 24.57 -9.11 -22.16
C ARG A 69 24.39 -7.72 -22.73
N PHE A 70 24.84 -6.68 -22.03
CA PHE A 70 24.50 -5.29 -22.32
C PHE A 70 25.72 -4.36 -22.41
N ARG A 71 26.95 -4.89 -22.39
CA ARG A 71 28.18 -4.07 -22.45
C ARG A 71 28.13 -2.88 -21.47
N LEU A 72 27.61 -3.12 -20.27
CA LEU A 72 27.56 -2.13 -19.20
C LEU A 72 28.84 -2.22 -18.38
N ASP A 73 29.38 -1.05 -18.01
CA ASP A 73 30.44 -0.96 -17.01
C ASP A 73 29.78 -0.76 -15.65
N VAL A 74 29.68 -1.84 -14.88
CA VAL A 74 29.01 -1.84 -13.58
C VAL A 74 30.08 -1.93 -12.50
N ARG A 75 30.10 -0.95 -11.60
CA ARG A 75 31.14 -0.78 -10.58
C ARG A 75 30.50 -0.78 -9.17
N PRO A 76 30.32 -1.96 -8.54
CA PRO A 76 29.97 -2.06 -7.12
C PRO A 76 31.08 -1.51 -6.23
N PHE A 77 30.78 -1.21 -4.96
CA PHE A 77 31.70 -0.58 -4.00
C PHE A 77 32.29 0.76 -4.47
N HIS A 78 31.60 1.45 -5.36
CA HIS A 78 31.97 2.78 -5.85
C HIS A 78 30.90 3.78 -5.43
N GLU A 79 31.23 4.64 -4.49
CA GLU A 79 30.34 5.67 -3.98
C GLU A 79 30.58 6.98 -4.74
N VAL A 80 29.55 7.53 -5.39
CA VAL A 80 29.62 8.91 -5.86
C VAL A 80 29.46 9.82 -4.66
N THR A 81 30.44 10.69 -4.41
CA THR A 81 30.51 11.57 -3.23
C THR A 81 30.26 13.03 -3.54
N ALA A 82 30.46 13.45 -4.79
CA ALA A 82 30.16 14.80 -5.26
C ALA A 82 29.80 14.83 -6.74
N ILE A 83 29.05 15.84 -7.16
CA ILE A 83 28.74 16.15 -8.55
C ILE A 83 29.17 17.60 -8.78
N SER A 84 29.91 17.86 -9.86
CA SER A 84 30.25 19.21 -10.31
C SER A 84 29.54 19.47 -11.64
N PRO A 85 28.31 20.05 -11.62
CA PRO A 85 27.52 20.25 -12.84
C PRO A 85 28.24 21.08 -13.91
N ASP A 86 28.90 22.17 -13.51
CA ASP A 86 29.59 23.09 -14.45
C ASP A 86 30.75 22.44 -15.22
N GLN A 87 31.31 21.37 -14.68
CA GLN A 87 32.44 20.63 -15.27
C GLN A 87 32.00 19.30 -15.89
N HIS A 88 30.73 18.92 -15.74
CA HIS A 88 30.19 17.63 -16.14
C HIS A 88 31.01 16.44 -15.60
N ILE A 89 31.39 16.50 -14.31
CA ILE A 89 32.11 15.41 -13.63
C ILE A 89 31.40 14.97 -12.34
N VAL A 90 31.62 13.70 -11.98
CA VAL A 90 31.33 13.17 -10.65
C VAL A 90 32.62 12.79 -9.94
N THR A 91 32.66 12.97 -8.62
CA THR A 91 33.74 12.43 -7.78
C THR A 91 33.28 11.09 -7.22
N VAL A 92 34.13 10.08 -7.36
CA VAL A 92 33.85 8.70 -6.98
C VAL A 92 34.89 8.23 -5.98
N ARG A 93 34.44 7.63 -4.89
CA ARG A 93 35.27 6.98 -3.89
C ARG A 93 35.24 5.47 -4.04
N HIS A 94 36.41 4.85 -4.06
CA HIS A 94 36.58 3.40 -4.07
C HIS A 94 37.89 3.04 -3.36
N ASP A 95 37.86 2.04 -2.47
CA ASP A 95 39.04 1.59 -1.68
C ASP A 95 39.81 2.72 -0.99
N GLY A 96 39.08 3.70 -0.44
CA GLY A 96 39.66 4.86 0.24
C GLY A 96 40.33 5.90 -0.67
N LYS A 97 40.30 5.71 -2.00
CA LYS A 97 40.79 6.65 -3.00
C LYS A 97 39.63 7.36 -3.68
N GLU A 98 39.87 8.61 -4.08
CA GLU A 98 38.92 9.39 -4.86
C GLU A 98 39.48 9.64 -6.26
N PHE A 99 38.60 9.59 -7.25
CA PHE A 99 38.87 9.96 -8.63
C PHE A 99 37.66 10.65 -9.25
N THR A 100 37.84 11.28 -10.40
CA THR A 100 36.76 11.95 -11.12
C THR A 100 36.43 11.19 -12.40
N GLU A 101 35.15 11.24 -12.80
CA GLU A 101 34.66 10.63 -14.03
C GLU A 101 33.74 11.62 -14.74
N SER A 102 33.98 11.87 -16.04
CA SER A 102 33.17 12.80 -16.84
C SER A 102 31.90 12.14 -17.37
N TYR A 103 30.87 12.94 -17.63
CA TYR A 103 29.62 12.50 -18.26
C TYR A 103 29.14 13.48 -19.32
N ASP A 104 28.44 12.97 -20.34
CA ASP A 104 27.58 13.80 -21.19
C ASP A 104 26.14 13.87 -20.63
N LYS A 105 25.72 12.82 -19.91
CA LYS A 105 24.42 12.73 -19.21
C LYS A 105 24.59 11.99 -17.88
N LEU A 106 23.93 12.47 -16.83
CA LEU A 106 23.93 11.86 -15.50
C LEU A 106 22.52 11.45 -15.10
N ILE A 107 22.33 10.23 -14.61
CA ILE A 107 21.05 9.76 -14.04
C ILE A 107 21.25 9.47 -12.56
N LEU A 108 20.52 10.18 -11.71
CA LEU A 108 20.45 9.94 -10.27
C LEU A 108 19.29 8.98 -9.97
N SER A 109 19.62 7.79 -9.47
CA SER A 109 18.67 6.81 -8.93
C SER A 109 19.11 6.31 -7.55
N PRO A 110 19.46 7.19 -6.58
CA PRO A 110 20.00 6.78 -5.28
C PRO A 110 18.95 6.13 -4.35
N GLY A 111 17.68 6.20 -4.74
CA GLY A 111 16.55 5.64 -3.99
C GLY A 111 16.22 6.44 -2.73
N ALA A 112 15.75 5.74 -1.71
CA ALA A 112 15.44 6.30 -0.41
C ALA A 112 16.19 5.53 0.69
N LYS A 113 16.37 6.18 1.84
CA LYS A 113 16.93 5.56 3.06
C LYS A 113 15.86 5.41 4.14
N PRO A 114 15.96 4.40 5.01
CA PRO A 114 15.15 4.31 6.22
C PRO A 114 15.21 5.62 7.01
N PHE A 115 14.04 6.08 7.46
CA PHE A 115 13.99 7.18 8.42
C PHE A 115 14.33 6.66 9.80
N VAL A 116 15.39 7.22 10.41
CA VAL A 116 15.76 6.94 11.80
C VAL A 116 15.33 8.12 12.66
N PRO A 117 14.27 7.98 13.49
CA PRO A 117 13.79 9.05 14.34
C PRO A 117 14.79 9.32 15.47
N PRO A 118 14.92 10.58 15.94
CA PRO A 118 15.79 10.92 17.06
C PRO A 118 15.15 10.48 18.38
N ILE A 119 15.30 9.20 18.72
CA ILE A 119 14.78 8.59 19.96
C ILE A 119 15.93 8.44 20.95
N GLU A 120 15.73 8.87 22.20
CA GLU A 120 16.73 8.76 23.26
C GLU A 120 17.21 7.30 23.42
N GLY A 121 18.53 7.08 23.42
CA GLY A 121 19.15 5.78 23.63
C GLY A 121 19.22 4.87 22.41
N LEU A 122 18.54 5.22 21.30
CA LEU A 122 18.56 4.45 20.05
C LEU A 122 19.98 4.36 19.45
N GLU A 123 20.77 5.41 19.58
CA GLU A 123 22.16 5.47 19.12
C GLU A 123 23.10 4.49 19.87
N THR A 124 22.69 4.04 21.06
CA THR A 124 23.43 3.04 21.85
C THR A 124 22.79 1.65 21.81
N ALA A 125 21.68 1.50 21.08
CA ALA A 125 20.99 0.22 20.96
C ALA A 125 21.81 -0.76 20.11
N GLU A 126 22.02 -1.98 20.61
CA GLU A 126 22.84 -3.02 19.95
C GLU A 126 21.99 -4.05 19.21
N ASN A 127 20.66 -3.98 19.34
CA ASN A 127 19.70 -4.97 18.82
C ASN A 127 18.66 -4.37 17.86
N THR A 128 18.90 -3.16 17.35
CA THR A 128 17.96 -2.46 16.47
C THR A 128 18.47 -2.39 15.04
N TYR A 129 17.62 -2.76 14.08
CA TYR A 129 17.98 -2.88 12.67
C TYR A 129 16.97 -2.16 11.79
N THR A 130 17.43 -1.67 10.65
CA THR A 130 16.58 -1.26 9.53
C THR A 130 16.78 -2.24 8.39
N LEU A 131 15.85 -2.31 7.42
CA LEU A 131 15.99 -3.19 6.27
C LEU A 131 15.84 -2.41 4.95
N ARG A 132 16.93 -2.26 4.20
CA ARG A 132 16.96 -1.64 2.87
C ARG A 132 17.69 -2.51 1.85
N ASN A 133 18.78 -3.15 2.25
CA ASN A 133 19.69 -3.86 1.35
C ASN A 133 20.09 -5.24 1.91
N VAL A 134 20.86 -6.00 1.11
CA VAL A 134 21.30 -7.35 1.49
C VAL A 134 22.24 -7.33 2.71
N PRO A 135 23.25 -6.44 2.83
CA PRO A 135 24.00 -6.30 4.09
C PRO A 135 23.11 -6.09 5.34
N ASP A 136 22.08 -5.24 5.27
CA ASP A 136 21.17 -5.06 6.40
C ASP A 136 20.43 -6.37 6.77
N LEU A 137 20.03 -7.14 5.76
CA LEU A 137 19.44 -8.46 5.93
C LEU A 137 20.43 -9.44 6.58
N ASP A 138 21.69 -9.44 6.14
CA ASP A 138 22.73 -10.31 6.69
C ASP A 138 22.94 -10.02 8.19
N GLU A 139 22.97 -8.75 8.60
CA GLU A 139 23.04 -8.35 10.02
C GLU A 139 21.83 -8.82 10.84
N ILE A 140 20.62 -8.71 10.28
CA ILE A 140 19.40 -9.24 10.92
C ILE A 140 19.50 -10.76 11.07
N MET A 141 19.99 -11.47 10.05
CA MET A 141 20.14 -12.93 10.09
C MET A 141 21.15 -13.37 11.15
N LEU A 142 22.28 -12.67 11.27
CA LEU A 142 23.27 -12.88 12.35
C LEU A 142 22.68 -12.64 13.74
N ALA A 143 21.81 -11.63 13.89
CA ALA A 143 21.09 -11.41 15.14
C ALA A 143 20.15 -12.57 15.48
N LEU A 144 19.50 -13.16 14.47
CA LEU A 144 18.56 -14.27 14.62
C LEU A 144 19.26 -15.61 14.90
N GLU A 145 20.55 -15.78 14.59
CA GLU A 145 21.34 -16.95 14.98
C GLU A 145 21.50 -17.09 16.50
N LYS A 146 21.34 -15.99 17.25
CA LYS A 146 21.37 -15.98 18.72
C LYS A 146 20.08 -16.51 19.35
N GLU A 147 19.16 -17.04 18.54
CA GLU A 147 17.85 -17.57 18.92
C GLU A 147 16.99 -16.63 19.82
N PRO A 148 16.82 -15.35 19.41
CA PRO A 148 15.98 -14.40 20.15
C PRO A 148 14.55 -14.91 20.31
N LYS A 149 13.86 -14.48 21.37
CA LYS A 149 12.48 -14.88 21.66
C LYS A 149 11.50 -13.75 21.40
N GLU A 150 11.87 -12.52 21.74
CA GLU A 150 11.01 -11.34 21.62
C GLU A 150 11.48 -10.42 20.48
N ALA A 151 10.60 -10.16 19.52
CA ALA A 151 10.83 -9.18 18.46
C ALA A 151 9.84 -8.01 18.54
N VAL A 152 10.36 -6.80 18.35
CA VAL A 152 9.53 -5.59 18.23
C VAL A 152 9.69 -5.00 16.84
N VAL A 153 8.57 -4.72 16.17
CA VAL A 153 8.56 -4.00 14.90
C VAL A 153 7.95 -2.63 15.13
N ILE A 154 8.72 -1.57 14.94
CA ILE A 154 8.27 -0.18 15.08
C ILE A 154 7.88 0.33 13.70
N GLY A 155 6.58 0.56 13.50
CA GLY A 155 5.95 0.92 12.23
C GLY A 155 5.24 -0.26 11.58
N ALA A 156 3.97 -0.07 11.25
CA ALA A 156 3.06 -1.04 10.66
C ALA A 156 2.71 -0.71 9.20
N GLY A 157 3.64 -0.11 8.46
CA GLY A 157 3.55 0.01 7.00
C GLY A 157 3.83 -1.33 6.30
N PHE A 158 3.84 -1.33 4.96
CA PHE A 158 4.10 -2.51 4.12
C PHE A 158 5.25 -3.39 4.63
N ILE A 159 6.46 -2.82 4.72
CA ILE A 159 7.68 -3.53 5.17
C ILE A 159 7.56 -4.01 6.62
N GLY A 160 6.94 -3.20 7.50
CA GLY A 160 6.74 -3.57 8.90
C GLY A 160 5.87 -4.80 9.06
N LEU A 161 4.78 -4.90 8.29
CA LEU A 161 3.91 -6.07 8.28
C LEU A 161 4.62 -7.31 7.72
N GLU A 162 5.37 -7.16 6.62
CA GLU A 162 6.16 -8.26 6.04
C GLU A 162 7.20 -8.78 7.05
N MET A 163 7.91 -7.89 7.74
CA MET A 163 8.87 -8.29 8.77
C MET A 163 8.19 -8.95 9.97
N ALA A 164 7.06 -8.43 10.43
CA ALA A 164 6.31 -9.05 11.52
C ALA A 164 5.83 -10.46 11.18
N GLU A 165 5.29 -10.66 9.97
CA GLU A 165 4.90 -11.99 9.48
C GLU A 165 6.09 -12.96 9.46
N ASN A 166 7.22 -12.54 8.88
CA ASN A 166 8.37 -13.42 8.69
C ASN A 166 9.09 -13.74 10.00
N LEU A 167 9.20 -12.80 10.93
CA LEU A 167 9.72 -13.05 12.28
C LEU A 167 8.81 -14.00 13.06
N ARG A 168 7.49 -13.84 12.92
CA ARG A 168 6.52 -14.74 13.57
C ARG A 168 6.57 -16.16 13.00
N LYS A 169 6.70 -16.32 11.68
CA LYS A 169 6.91 -17.61 11.02
C LYS A 169 8.18 -18.31 11.50
N ARG A 170 9.22 -17.55 11.87
CA ARG A 170 10.46 -18.07 12.46
C ARG A 170 10.31 -18.47 13.94
N GLY A 171 9.14 -18.27 14.54
CA GLY A 171 8.81 -18.72 15.90
C GLY A 171 8.99 -17.68 16.99
N LEU A 172 9.28 -16.42 16.65
CA LEU A 172 9.40 -15.35 17.65
C LEU A 172 8.01 -14.89 18.14
N ASN A 173 7.98 -14.35 19.36
CA ASN A 173 6.89 -13.51 19.84
C ASN A 173 7.09 -12.12 19.26
N VAL A 174 6.08 -11.60 18.57
CA VAL A 174 6.22 -10.34 17.83
C VAL A 174 5.22 -9.32 18.33
N THR A 175 5.72 -8.13 18.65
CA THR A 175 4.92 -6.95 18.97
C THR A 175 5.12 -5.87 17.91
N ILE A 176 4.04 -5.39 17.31
CA ILE A 176 4.04 -4.22 16.42
C ILE A 176 3.66 -2.99 17.23
N VAL A 177 4.45 -1.93 17.09
CA VAL A 177 4.15 -0.60 17.65
C VAL A 177 3.94 0.37 16.49
N GLU A 178 2.76 0.98 16.40
CA GLU A 178 2.37 1.92 15.36
C GLU A 178 1.84 3.23 15.95
N LYS A 179 2.31 4.35 15.40
CA LYS A 179 1.90 5.69 15.82
C LYS A 179 0.49 6.04 15.34
N ALA A 180 0.13 5.59 14.14
CA ALA A 180 -1.19 5.77 13.58
C ALA A 180 -2.26 5.00 14.39
N PRO A 181 -3.54 5.37 14.28
CA PRO A 181 -4.63 4.68 15.00
C PRO A 181 -4.83 3.22 14.61
N HIS A 182 -4.37 2.82 13.41
CA HIS A 182 -4.51 1.48 12.87
C HIS A 182 -3.26 1.08 12.08
N VAL A 183 -3.10 -0.23 11.88
CA VAL A 183 -2.04 -0.80 11.01
C VAL A 183 -2.26 -0.42 9.55
N LEU A 184 -1.21 -0.54 8.73
CA LEU A 184 -1.23 -0.23 7.30
C LEU A 184 -1.86 1.13 6.97
N PRO A 185 -1.28 2.26 7.43
CA PRO A 185 -1.85 3.61 7.26
C PRO A 185 -2.22 4.07 5.84
N PRO A 186 -1.74 3.46 4.74
CA PRO A 186 -2.23 3.73 3.38
C PRO A 186 -3.67 3.26 3.10
N LEU A 187 -4.19 2.29 3.86
CA LEU A 187 -5.62 1.92 3.82
C LEU A 187 -6.42 2.82 4.76
N ASP A 188 -7.73 2.88 4.55
CA ASP A 188 -8.64 3.47 5.54
C ASP A 188 -8.93 2.45 6.66
N GLU A 189 -9.36 2.95 7.82
CA GLU A 189 -9.43 2.22 9.09
C GLU A 189 -10.23 0.91 8.99
N GLU A 190 -11.40 0.95 8.36
CA GLU A 190 -12.29 -0.20 8.24
C GLU A 190 -11.74 -1.30 7.35
N MET A 191 -10.88 -0.96 6.38
CA MET A 191 -10.17 -1.93 5.56
C MET A 191 -8.94 -2.48 6.30
N ALA A 192 -8.22 -1.64 7.03
CA ALA A 192 -7.10 -2.05 7.88
C ALA A 192 -7.52 -2.97 9.03
N ALA A 193 -8.75 -2.87 9.51
CA ALA A 193 -9.30 -3.73 10.56
C ALA A 193 -9.24 -5.23 10.19
N PHE A 194 -9.42 -5.59 8.91
CA PHE A 194 -9.26 -6.97 8.44
C PHE A 194 -7.82 -7.47 8.56
N VAL A 195 -6.85 -6.59 8.29
CA VAL A 195 -5.43 -6.90 8.43
C VAL A 195 -5.08 -7.06 9.90
N GLN A 196 -5.54 -6.14 10.76
CA GLN A 196 -5.32 -6.23 12.20
C GLN A 196 -5.88 -7.53 12.80
N ALA A 197 -7.10 -7.91 12.42
CA ALA A 197 -7.70 -9.16 12.87
C ALA A 197 -6.87 -10.39 12.46
N GLU A 198 -6.30 -10.41 11.25
CA GLU A 198 -5.42 -11.50 10.82
C GLU A 198 -4.09 -11.50 11.59
N LEU A 199 -3.50 -10.34 11.88
CA LEU A 199 -2.29 -10.25 12.72
C LEU A 199 -2.54 -10.84 14.11
N LEU A 200 -3.62 -10.42 14.78
CA LEU A 200 -4.00 -10.91 16.10
C LEU A 200 -4.27 -12.41 16.10
N LYS A 201 -4.95 -12.92 15.06
CA LYS A 201 -5.21 -14.35 14.87
C LYS A 201 -3.93 -15.19 14.78
N ASN A 202 -2.84 -14.63 14.26
CA ASN A 202 -1.54 -15.29 14.16
C ASN A 202 -0.62 -15.03 15.38
N GLY A 203 -1.17 -14.44 16.46
CA GLY A 203 -0.46 -14.22 17.71
C GLY A 203 0.50 -13.03 17.69
N ILE A 204 0.35 -12.10 16.74
CA ILE A 204 1.05 -10.81 16.78
C ILE A 204 0.36 -9.92 17.80
N GLN A 205 1.12 -9.30 18.70
CA GLN A 205 0.60 -8.21 19.52
C GLN A 205 0.65 -6.90 18.71
N VAL A 206 -0.43 -6.12 18.74
CA VAL A 206 -0.52 -4.87 17.98
C VAL A 206 -0.86 -3.74 18.94
N ILE A 207 0.02 -2.73 18.98
CA ILE A 207 -0.13 -1.53 19.80
C ILE A 207 -0.17 -0.33 18.85
N THR A 208 -1.35 0.23 18.62
CA THR A 208 -1.55 1.43 17.79
C THR A 208 -1.69 2.68 18.63
N SER A 209 -1.68 3.86 17.99
CA SER A 209 -1.72 5.18 18.67
C SER A 209 -0.61 5.37 19.71
N GLN A 210 0.55 4.71 19.53
CA GLN A 210 1.69 4.80 20.44
C GLN A 210 2.99 4.86 19.65
N TYR A 211 4.03 5.44 20.23
CA TYR A 211 5.37 5.42 19.64
C TYR A 211 6.44 5.26 20.72
N ALA A 212 7.60 4.75 20.31
CA ALA A 212 8.77 4.63 21.17
C ALA A 212 9.37 6.01 21.48
N THR A 213 9.56 6.30 22.76
CA THR A 213 10.15 7.56 23.26
C THR A 213 11.58 7.38 23.76
N ARG A 214 11.94 6.18 24.22
CA ARG A 214 13.30 5.87 24.71
C ARG A 214 13.64 4.39 24.54
N PHE A 215 14.91 4.10 24.27
CA PHE A 215 15.52 2.78 24.34
C PHE A 215 16.41 2.70 25.59
N GLU A 216 16.14 1.72 26.45
CA GLU A 216 16.91 1.43 27.67
C GLU A 216 17.68 0.12 27.49
N ASP A 217 18.67 -0.13 28.37
CA ASP A 217 19.45 -1.37 28.41
C ASP A 217 20.04 -1.78 27.04
N LYS A 218 20.62 -0.80 26.34
CA LYS A 218 21.16 -0.99 24.98
C LYS A 218 20.13 -1.54 23.99
N GLY A 219 18.88 -1.09 24.13
CA GLY A 219 17.75 -1.42 23.26
C GLY A 219 16.97 -2.68 23.66
N LYS A 220 17.32 -3.33 24.77
CA LYS A 220 16.56 -4.48 25.29
C LYS A 220 15.21 -4.11 25.86
N VAL A 221 15.01 -2.84 26.19
CA VAL A 221 13.75 -2.30 26.69
C VAL A 221 13.36 -1.07 25.88
N ILE A 222 12.18 -1.10 25.30
CA ILE A 222 11.57 0.03 24.59
C ILE A 222 10.52 0.65 25.50
N VAL A 223 10.62 1.96 25.73
CA VAL A 223 9.64 2.74 26.48
C VAL A 223 8.74 3.47 25.49
N LEU A 224 7.43 3.28 25.62
CA LEU A 224 6.41 3.96 24.82
C LEU A 224 6.01 5.30 25.43
N GLU A 225 5.32 6.14 24.65
CA GLU A 225 4.81 7.45 25.10
C GLU A 225 3.93 7.36 26.36
N ASN A 226 3.10 6.33 26.47
CA ASN A 226 2.26 6.10 27.66
C ASN A 226 3.02 5.52 28.88
N GLY A 227 4.35 5.37 28.80
CA GLY A 227 5.20 4.80 29.84
C GLY A 227 5.25 3.27 29.88
N GLN A 228 4.52 2.57 29.02
CA GLN A 228 4.61 1.11 28.87
C GLN A 228 6.03 0.72 28.45
N LYS A 229 6.57 -0.32 29.08
CA LYS A 229 7.87 -0.91 28.74
C LYS A 229 7.68 -2.24 28.03
N ILE A 230 8.41 -2.44 26.94
CA ILE A 230 8.37 -3.64 26.10
C ILE A 230 9.77 -4.23 26.03
N ALA A 231 9.92 -5.53 26.32
CA ALA A 231 11.18 -6.23 26.14
C ALA A 231 11.40 -6.56 24.65
N SER A 232 12.65 -6.47 24.20
CA SER A 232 13.02 -6.80 22.82
C SER A 232 14.40 -7.42 22.76
N ASP A 233 14.50 -8.60 22.14
CA ASP A 233 15.79 -9.20 21.78
C ASP A 233 16.25 -8.72 20.40
N VAL A 234 15.31 -8.43 19.49
CA VAL A 234 15.54 -7.84 18.17
C VAL A 234 14.46 -6.80 17.87
N THR A 235 14.87 -5.59 17.47
CA THR A 235 13.97 -4.53 17.03
C THR A 235 14.16 -4.25 15.54
N ILE A 236 13.06 -4.19 14.78
CA ILE A 236 13.04 -3.73 13.39
C ILE A 236 12.39 -2.35 13.34
N LEU A 237 13.14 -1.37 12.85
CA LEU A 237 12.67 -0.01 12.64
C LEU A 237 12.17 0.16 11.20
N SER A 238 10.85 0.35 11.04
CA SER A 238 10.13 0.43 9.77
C SER A 238 9.15 1.62 9.75
N VAL A 239 9.64 2.80 10.15
CA VAL A 239 8.83 4.04 10.30
C VAL A 239 8.79 4.91 9.03
N GLY A 240 9.03 4.30 7.88
CA GLY A 240 9.06 4.96 6.57
C GLY A 240 10.48 5.27 6.08
N VAL A 241 10.54 5.92 4.91
CA VAL A 241 11.79 6.25 4.21
C VAL A 241 11.84 7.73 3.83
N GLN A 242 13.04 8.22 3.54
CA GLN A 242 13.29 9.57 3.05
C GLN A 242 14.14 9.52 1.77
N PRO A 243 13.90 10.43 0.81
CA PRO A 243 14.71 10.54 -0.40
C PRO A 243 16.21 10.65 -0.09
N GLU A 244 17.05 9.90 -0.80
CA GLU A 244 18.51 10.08 -0.74
C GLU A 244 18.91 11.26 -1.61
N ASN A 245 18.94 12.45 -1.01
CA ASN A 245 19.08 13.73 -1.71
C ASN A 245 20.42 14.44 -1.49
N ALA A 246 21.33 13.89 -0.67
CA ALA A 246 22.54 14.58 -0.26
C ALA A 246 23.41 15.02 -1.46
N LEU A 247 23.58 14.14 -2.45
CA LEU A 247 24.30 14.45 -3.69
C LEU A 247 23.61 15.57 -4.49
N ALA A 248 22.28 15.50 -4.63
CA ALA A 248 21.51 16.48 -5.36
C ALA A 248 21.57 17.86 -4.67
N GLN A 249 21.40 17.89 -3.35
CA GLN A 249 21.49 19.10 -2.55
C GLN A 249 22.87 19.77 -2.67
N ALA A 250 23.95 18.99 -2.51
CA ALA A 250 25.31 19.50 -2.62
C ALA A 250 25.66 20.00 -4.03
N ALA A 251 25.04 19.41 -5.06
CA ALA A 251 25.17 19.82 -6.46
C ALA A 251 24.29 21.02 -6.84
N GLY A 252 23.55 21.61 -5.90
CA GLY A 252 22.64 22.72 -6.17
C GLY A 252 21.44 22.34 -7.04
N ILE A 253 21.02 21.07 -7.01
CA ILE A 253 19.78 20.61 -7.64
C ILE A 253 18.59 20.98 -6.75
N GLU A 254 17.53 21.52 -7.34
CA GLU A 254 16.32 21.90 -6.62
C GLU A 254 15.63 20.69 -6.00
N LEU A 255 15.23 20.87 -4.73
CA LEU A 255 14.50 19.87 -3.96
C LEU A 255 13.10 20.39 -3.62
N GLY A 256 12.15 19.48 -3.49
CA GLY A 256 10.75 19.77 -3.22
C GLY A 256 10.25 19.09 -1.97
N LEU A 257 9.03 18.54 -2.07
CA LEU A 257 8.33 17.88 -0.97
C LEU A 257 9.25 16.93 -0.18
N ARG A 258 9.45 17.24 1.11
CA ARG A 258 10.28 16.47 2.06
C ARG A 258 11.69 16.13 1.53
N GLY A 259 12.27 17.04 0.74
CA GLY A 259 13.62 16.89 0.21
C GLY A 259 13.72 15.95 -1.00
N GLY A 260 12.62 15.57 -1.64
CA GLY A 260 12.68 14.84 -2.92
C GLY A 260 13.31 15.70 -4.03
N ILE A 261 14.04 15.07 -4.94
CA ILE A 261 14.64 15.73 -6.11
C ILE A 261 13.51 16.19 -7.04
N LEU A 262 13.47 17.47 -7.37
CA LEU A 262 12.49 17.99 -8.33
C LEU A 262 12.93 17.64 -9.75
N VAL A 263 11.96 17.14 -10.53
CA VAL A 263 12.14 16.85 -11.95
C VAL A 263 10.94 17.35 -12.73
N ASN A 264 11.17 17.71 -13.99
CA ASN A 264 10.10 18.03 -14.91
C ASN A 264 9.47 16.75 -15.54
N GLU A 265 8.53 16.93 -16.47
CA GLU A 265 7.87 15.82 -17.18
C GLU A 265 8.83 14.91 -17.97
N ARG A 266 10.07 15.33 -18.21
CA ARG A 266 11.11 14.57 -18.92
C ARG A 266 12.17 13.98 -18.00
N TYR A 267 11.94 14.00 -16.68
CA TYR A 267 12.89 13.57 -15.65
C TYR A 267 14.14 14.42 -15.52
N GLU A 268 14.19 15.60 -16.16
CA GLU A 268 15.31 16.53 -16.05
C GLU A 268 15.23 17.25 -14.71
N THR A 269 16.37 17.41 -14.04
CA THR A 269 16.50 18.22 -12.82
C THR A 269 16.67 19.70 -13.18
N SER A 270 16.85 20.57 -12.17
CA SER A 270 17.19 21.97 -12.39
C SER A 270 18.59 22.18 -13.00
N GLN A 271 19.47 21.17 -12.91
CA GLN A 271 20.81 21.20 -13.48
C GLN A 271 20.82 20.58 -14.89
N PRO A 272 21.45 21.23 -15.90
CA PRO A 272 21.54 20.69 -17.25
C PRO A 272 22.16 19.30 -17.28
N ASP A 273 21.67 18.44 -18.17
CA ASP A 273 22.20 17.10 -18.42
C ASP A 273 22.11 16.11 -17.24
N ILE A 274 21.53 16.52 -16.11
CA ILE A 274 21.27 15.69 -14.94
C ILE A 274 19.78 15.35 -14.85
N TYR A 275 19.49 14.06 -14.76
CA TYR A 275 18.16 13.48 -14.65
C TYR A 275 18.03 12.75 -13.31
N ALA A 276 16.81 12.56 -12.84
CA ALA A 276 16.57 11.74 -11.65
C ALA A 276 15.33 10.85 -11.78
N VAL A 277 15.37 9.67 -11.16
CA VAL A 277 14.28 8.67 -11.14
C VAL A 277 14.26 7.90 -9.82
N GLY A 278 13.20 7.12 -9.61
CA GLY A 278 13.03 6.24 -8.45
C GLY A 278 12.56 6.98 -7.21
N ASP A 279 12.76 6.35 -6.06
CA ASP A 279 12.21 6.84 -4.78
C ASP A 279 12.78 8.20 -4.33
N ALA A 280 13.83 8.68 -5.00
CA ALA A 280 14.47 9.95 -4.70
C ALA A 280 13.71 11.16 -5.27
N ILE A 281 12.83 10.99 -6.25
CA ILE A 281 12.17 12.11 -6.94
C ILE A 281 10.80 12.46 -6.37
N VAL A 282 10.42 13.72 -6.50
CA VAL A 282 9.03 14.15 -6.40
C VAL A 282 8.29 13.72 -7.66
N VAL A 283 7.11 13.10 -7.50
CA VAL A 283 6.21 12.77 -8.60
C VAL A 283 4.88 13.46 -8.40
N LYS A 284 4.10 13.61 -9.47
CA LYS A 284 2.69 14.01 -9.32
C LYS A 284 1.84 12.83 -8.87
N GLN A 285 0.94 13.05 -7.92
CA GLN A 285 -0.24 12.19 -7.82
C GLN A 285 -1.09 12.48 -9.06
N GLU A 286 -1.17 11.51 -9.97
CA GLU A 286 -1.87 11.64 -11.26
C GLU A 286 -3.35 12.09 -11.15
N ILE A 287 -4.03 11.81 -10.04
CA ILE A 287 -5.45 12.12 -9.83
C ILE A 287 -5.67 13.58 -9.40
N THR A 288 -4.83 14.09 -8.48
CA THR A 288 -4.95 15.44 -7.91
C THR A 288 -4.03 16.45 -8.58
N GLY A 289 -2.94 16.02 -9.21
CA GLY A 289 -1.87 16.88 -9.73
C GLY A 289 -0.91 17.40 -8.64
N GLU A 290 -1.13 17.03 -7.39
CA GLU A 290 -0.30 17.43 -6.25
C GLU A 290 1.05 16.71 -6.23
N ASP A 291 2.04 17.33 -5.61
CA ASP A 291 3.33 16.69 -5.37
C ASP A 291 3.20 15.55 -4.36
N ALA A 292 3.88 14.45 -4.64
CA ALA A 292 3.87 13.25 -3.82
C ALA A 292 5.25 12.57 -3.81
N LEU A 293 5.51 11.82 -2.74
CA LEU A 293 6.60 10.85 -2.67
C LEU A 293 6.00 9.44 -2.65
N ILE A 294 6.21 8.69 -3.73
CA ILE A 294 5.66 7.33 -3.90
C ILE A 294 6.83 6.38 -4.16
N SER A 295 7.34 5.80 -3.07
CA SER A 295 8.50 4.90 -3.07
C SER A 295 8.08 3.46 -3.35
N LEU A 296 7.95 3.11 -4.64
CA LEU A 296 7.49 1.81 -5.09
C LEU A 296 8.33 1.33 -6.28
N ALA A 297 8.63 0.02 -6.31
CA ALA A 297 9.51 -0.58 -7.31
C ALA A 297 8.97 -0.48 -8.75
N SER A 298 7.65 -0.62 -8.95
CA SER A 298 7.03 -0.53 -10.28
C SER A 298 7.17 0.88 -10.89
N PRO A 299 6.81 1.98 -10.19
CA PRO A 299 7.15 3.33 -10.60
C PRO A 299 8.64 3.53 -10.90
N ALA A 300 9.55 3.10 -10.01
CA ALA A 300 10.99 3.27 -10.22
C ALA A 300 11.48 2.60 -11.51
N ASN A 301 11.07 1.35 -11.77
CA ASN A 301 11.41 0.63 -13.00
C ASN A 301 10.85 1.32 -14.25
N ARG A 302 9.59 1.77 -14.19
CA ARG A 302 8.93 2.48 -15.30
C ARG A 302 9.63 3.80 -15.60
N GLN A 303 9.96 4.58 -14.58
CA GLN A 303 10.68 5.85 -14.69
C GLN A 303 12.08 5.63 -15.29
N GLY A 304 12.84 4.63 -14.80
CA GLY A 304 14.14 4.25 -15.36
C GLY A 304 14.07 3.94 -16.86
N ARG A 305 13.07 3.16 -17.28
CA ARG A 305 12.83 2.88 -18.70
C ARG A 305 12.51 4.15 -19.49
N GLN A 306 11.68 5.03 -18.94
CA GLN A 306 11.23 6.24 -19.62
C GLN A 306 12.33 7.31 -19.72
N VAL A 307 13.15 7.51 -18.70
CA VAL A 307 14.28 8.46 -18.77
C VAL A 307 15.32 8.02 -19.80
N ALA A 308 15.54 6.71 -19.96
CA ALA A 308 16.38 6.17 -21.02
C ALA A 308 15.83 6.47 -22.43
N ASP A 309 14.51 6.37 -22.61
CA ASP A 309 13.84 6.78 -23.86
C ASP A 309 14.05 8.29 -24.10
N VAL A 310 13.86 9.14 -23.07
CA VAL A 310 14.07 10.60 -23.17
C VAL A 310 15.50 10.93 -23.61
N ILE A 311 16.51 10.39 -22.91
CA ILE A 311 17.92 10.63 -23.24
C ILE A 311 18.27 10.16 -24.65
N ALA A 312 17.64 9.08 -25.13
CA ALA A 312 17.84 8.58 -26.49
C ALA A 312 17.12 9.40 -27.58
N GLY A 313 16.31 10.40 -27.21
CA GLY A 313 15.52 11.24 -28.12
C GLY A 313 14.11 10.71 -28.43
N VAL A 314 13.62 9.73 -27.68
CA VAL A 314 12.27 9.18 -27.81
C VAL A 314 11.32 9.95 -26.89
N ALA A 315 10.26 10.52 -27.47
CA ALA A 315 9.27 11.29 -26.70
C ALA A 315 8.56 10.42 -25.65
N ARG A 316 8.78 10.75 -24.37
CA ARG A 316 8.09 10.21 -23.20
C ARG A 316 7.80 11.32 -22.21
N LYS A 317 6.76 11.11 -21.40
CA LYS A 317 6.36 12.01 -20.32
C LYS A 317 6.15 11.23 -19.03
N ASN A 318 6.65 11.78 -17.94
CA ASN A 318 6.30 11.40 -16.59
C ASN A 318 4.85 11.83 -16.33
N LYS A 319 3.95 10.85 -16.21
CA LYS A 319 2.52 11.09 -15.92
C LYS A 319 2.21 11.08 -14.42
N GLY A 320 3.23 10.95 -13.57
CA GLY A 320 3.03 10.73 -12.15
C GLY A 320 2.72 9.28 -11.79
N SER A 321 2.11 9.10 -10.63
CA SER A 321 1.77 7.78 -10.07
C SER A 321 0.45 7.84 -9.31
N ILE A 322 -0.30 6.74 -9.34
CA ILE A 322 -1.51 6.54 -8.54
C ILE A 322 -1.24 5.70 -7.29
N GLY A 323 0.01 5.29 -7.05
CA GLY A 323 0.38 4.61 -5.79
C GLY A 323 -0.21 3.22 -5.59
N THR A 324 -0.42 2.43 -6.66
CA THR A 324 -0.89 1.04 -6.53
C THR A 324 0.11 0.20 -5.72
N ALA A 325 -0.35 -0.38 -4.61
CA ALA A 325 0.47 -1.16 -3.70
C ALA A 325 -0.32 -2.36 -3.14
N ILE A 326 0.42 -3.37 -2.70
CA ILE A 326 -0.13 -4.63 -2.17
C ILE A 326 0.81 -5.19 -1.10
N VAL A 327 0.25 -5.85 -0.09
CA VAL A 327 0.97 -6.57 0.96
C VAL A 327 0.25 -7.84 1.34
N ARG A 328 1.03 -8.85 1.72
CA ARG A 328 0.53 -10.04 2.41
C ARG A 328 0.73 -9.86 3.92
N ALA A 329 -0.31 -10.18 4.68
CA ALA A 329 -0.27 -10.36 6.12
C ALA A 329 -0.84 -11.74 6.44
N PHE A 330 0.03 -12.75 6.53
CA PHE A 330 -0.32 -14.16 6.66
C PHE A 330 -1.25 -14.62 5.53
N ASP A 331 -2.47 -15.07 5.85
CA ASP A 331 -3.47 -15.48 4.87
C ASP A 331 -4.15 -14.30 4.17
N MET A 332 -4.02 -13.08 4.71
CA MET A 332 -4.72 -11.90 4.20
C MET A 332 -3.87 -11.18 3.17
N THR A 333 -4.47 -10.85 2.04
CA THR A 333 -3.93 -9.88 1.08
C THR A 333 -4.64 -8.55 1.29
N ALA A 334 -3.87 -7.46 1.33
CA ALA A 334 -4.40 -6.10 1.36
C ALA A 334 -3.74 -5.26 0.27
N ALA A 335 -4.53 -4.50 -0.47
CA ALA A 335 -4.05 -3.69 -1.58
C ALA A 335 -4.83 -2.40 -1.74
N SER A 336 -4.19 -1.39 -2.34
CA SER A 336 -4.80 -0.10 -2.61
C SER A 336 -4.29 0.51 -3.91
N THR A 337 -5.08 1.41 -4.49
CA THR A 337 -4.71 2.24 -5.63
C THR A 337 -5.45 3.57 -5.57
N GLY A 338 -4.83 4.66 -6.03
CA GLY A 338 -5.41 6.00 -6.01
C GLY A 338 -5.35 6.66 -4.63
N LEU A 339 -6.44 7.32 -4.24
CA LEU A 339 -6.57 8.11 -3.02
C LEU A 339 -7.39 7.38 -1.96
N SER A 340 -7.06 7.58 -0.68
CA SER A 340 -7.88 7.14 0.46
C SER A 340 -8.84 8.25 0.91
N GLU A 341 -9.81 7.93 1.77
CA GLU A 341 -10.74 8.93 2.31
C GLU A 341 -9.99 10.05 3.04
N ARG A 342 -8.97 9.70 3.84
CA ARG A 342 -8.13 10.68 4.53
C ARG A 342 -7.57 11.72 3.57
N ILE A 343 -7.04 11.29 2.42
CA ILE A 343 -6.46 12.21 1.43
C ILE A 343 -7.54 13.03 0.73
N LEU A 344 -8.69 12.44 0.40
CA LEU A 344 -9.82 13.17 -0.19
C LEU A 344 -10.34 14.27 0.74
N ARG A 345 -10.54 13.95 2.03
CA ARG A 345 -10.96 14.91 3.06
C ARG A 345 -9.94 16.03 3.22
N MET A 346 -8.65 15.70 3.31
CA MET A 346 -7.57 16.70 3.43
C MET A 346 -7.52 17.68 2.25
N ASN A 347 -7.89 17.23 1.04
CA ASN A 347 -7.91 18.06 -0.17
C ASN A 347 -9.28 18.70 -0.44
N GLY A 348 -10.28 18.48 0.42
CA GLY A 348 -11.63 19.01 0.23
C GLY A 348 -12.33 18.53 -1.05
N LEU A 349 -11.96 17.35 -1.55
CA LEU A 349 -12.56 16.78 -2.76
C LEU A 349 -13.91 16.14 -2.41
N PRO A 350 -15.01 16.46 -3.11
CA PRO A 350 -16.29 15.79 -2.88
C PRO A 350 -16.21 14.34 -3.37
N TYR A 351 -16.65 13.40 -2.53
CA TYR A 351 -16.60 11.98 -2.85
C TYR A 351 -17.75 11.19 -2.21
N GLN A 352 -18.04 10.03 -2.77
CA GLN A 352 -18.82 8.98 -2.16
C GLN A 352 -17.98 7.71 -2.01
N VAL A 353 -18.43 6.83 -1.11
CA VAL A 353 -17.78 5.57 -0.76
C VAL A 353 -18.78 4.45 -0.89
N ILE A 354 -18.29 3.30 -1.36
CA ILE A 354 -19.04 2.05 -1.35
C ILE A 354 -18.15 0.89 -0.94
N HIS A 355 -18.72 -0.03 -0.19
CA HIS A 355 -18.11 -1.31 0.16
C HIS A 355 -18.92 -2.46 -0.43
N VAL A 356 -18.25 -3.32 -1.19
CA VAL A 356 -18.85 -4.56 -1.73
C VAL A 356 -18.01 -5.74 -1.28
N SER A 357 -18.66 -6.69 -0.61
CA SER A 357 -18.08 -7.99 -0.32
C SER A 357 -18.69 -9.05 -1.26
N GLY A 358 -17.82 -9.80 -1.92
CA GLY A 358 -18.18 -10.91 -2.79
C GLY A 358 -17.18 -12.05 -2.66
N LYS A 359 -17.37 -13.13 -3.42
CA LYS A 359 -16.42 -14.24 -3.48
C LYS A 359 -15.34 -13.97 -4.53
N ASP A 360 -14.12 -14.45 -4.31
CA ASP A 360 -13.02 -14.37 -5.27
C ASP A 360 -13.33 -15.14 -6.58
N HIS A 361 -14.18 -16.16 -6.51
CA HIS A 361 -14.76 -16.88 -7.65
C HIS A 361 -16.14 -17.45 -7.30
N ALA A 362 -16.77 -18.22 -8.20
CA ALA A 362 -18.13 -18.71 -8.02
C ALA A 362 -18.31 -19.49 -6.72
N GLY A 363 -19.26 -19.07 -5.87
CA GLY A 363 -19.41 -19.61 -4.51
C GLY A 363 -19.80 -21.10 -4.42
N TYR A 364 -20.33 -21.69 -5.48
CA TYR A 364 -20.59 -23.13 -5.55
C TYR A 364 -19.34 -23.96 -5.89
N TYR A 365 -18.26 -23.31 -6.35
CA TYR A 365 -17.01 -23.98 -6.69
C TYR A 365 -16.13 -24.09 -5.43
N PRO A 366 -15.42 -25.21 -5.21
CA PRO A 366 -14.64 -25.41 -3.99
C PRO A 366 -13.53 -24.37 -3.78
N GLY A 367 -13.37 -23.92 -2.52
CA GLY A 367 -12.26 -23.07 -2.11
C GLY A 367 -12.46 -21.57 -2.31
N ALA A 368 -13.70 -21.14 -2.59
CA ALA A 368 -14.10 -19.75 -2.64
C ALA A 368 -13.95 -19.05 -1.27
N THR A 369 -13.37 -17.87 -1.30
CA THR A 369 -13.06 -17.00 -0.16
C THR A 369 -13.63 -15.61 -0.39
N ASP A 370 -13.86 -14.86 0.68
CA ASP A 370 -14.39 -13.50 0.57
C ASP A 370 -13.31 -12.50 0.12
N VAL A 371 -13.74 -11.53 -0.67
CA VAL A 371 -13.02 -10.32 -1.07
C VAL A 371 -13.93 -9.15 -0.78
N THR A 372 -13.44 -8.23 0.06
CA THR A 372 -14.09 -6.94 0.32
C THR A 372 -13.34 -5.88 -0.46
N LEU A 373 -14.07 -5.13 -1.27
CA LEU A 373 -13.54 -4.00 -2.02
C LEU A 373 -14.22 -2.72 -1.54
N LYS A 374 -13.43 -1.65 -1.49
CA LYS A 374 -13.85 -0.28 -1.27
C LYS A 374 -13.59 0.53 -2.53
N LEU A 375 -14.55 1.36 -2.93
CA LEU A 375 -14.40 2.29 -4.04
C LEU A 375 -14.69 3.71 -3.57
N LEU A 376 -13.83 4.65 -3.98
CA LEU A 376 -13.99 6.08 -3.74
C LEU A 376 -14.13 6.80 -5.08
N PHE A 377 -15.17 7.60 -5.25
CA PHE A 377 -15.48 8.24 -6.53
C PHE A 377 -16.15 9.59 -6.36
N GLU A 378 -16.08 10.43 -7.39
CA GLU A 378 -16.80 11.70 -7.45
C GLU A 378 -18.24 11.45 -7.95
N PRO A 379 -19.27 11.88 -7.20
CA PRO A 379 -20.65 11.48 -7.46
C PRO A 379 -21.24 12.05 -8.77
N THR A 380 -20.75 13.17 -9.29
CA THR A 380 -21.33 13.83 -10.48
C THR A 380 -20.79 13.25 -11.79
N SER A 381 -19.46 13.18 -11.91
CA SER A 381 -18.73 12.71 -13.09
C SER A 381 -18.47 11.22 -13.08
N GLY A 382 -18.62 10.56 -11.92
CA GLY A 382 -18.28 9.16 -11.75
C GLY A 382 -16.76 8.89 -11.77
N LYS A 383 -15.92 9.93 -11.73
CA LYS A 383 -14.46 9.78 -11.71
C LYS A 383 -14.05 8.94 -10.51
N ILE A 384 -13.32 7.85 -10.77
CA ILE A 384 -12.78 7.00 -9.71
C ILE A 384 -11.56 7.68 -9.10
N TYR A 385 -11.58 7.92 -7.79
CA TYR A 385 -10.47 8.48 -7.03
C TYR A 385 -9.55 7.42 -6.45
N GLY A 386 -10.07 6.27 -6.07
CA GLY A 386 -9.27 5.22 -5.49
C GLY A 386 -10.07 3.98 -5.17
N ALA A 387 -9.35 2.90 -4.88
CA ALA A 387 -9.91 1.65 -4.44
C ALA A 387 -9.00 0.96 -3.44
N GLN A 388 -9.60 0.17 -2.55
CA GLN A 388 -8.89 -0.69 -1.60
C GLN A 388 -9.52 -2.09 -1.64
N GLY A 389 -8.73 -3.11 -1.34
CA GLY A 389 -9.19 -4.48 -1.38
C GLY A 389 -8.52 -5.31 -0.29
N VAL A 390 -9.32 -6.14 0.39
CA VAL A 390 -8.85 -7.11 1.37
C VAL A 390 -9.52 -8.46 1.15
N GLY A 391 -8.78 -9.54 1.35
CA GLY A 391 -9.27 -10.90 1.15
C GLY A 391 -8.13 -11.91 1.05
N LYS A 392 -8.45 -13.20 1.10
CA LYS A 392 -7.43 -14.26 1.03
C LYS A 392 -6.89 -14.50 -0.39
N LYS A 393 -7.75 -14.32 -1.40
CA LYS A 393 -7.43 -14.63 -2.81
C LYS A 393 -8.04 -13.58 -3.73
N GLY A 394 -7.39 -13.37 -4.87
CA GLY A 394 -7.94 -12.59 -5.98
C GLY A 394 -8.10 -11.09 -5.73
N VAL A 395 -7.50 -10.55 -4.67
CA VAL A 395 -7.46 -9.11 -4.36
C VAL A 395 -6.59 -8.37 -5.38
N ASP A 396 -5.41 -8.91 -5.65
CA ASP A 396 -4.46 -8.49 -6.68
C ASP A 396 -5.16 -8.24 -8.02
N LYS A 397 -5.91 -9.23 -8.52
CA LYS A 397 -6.64 -9.15 -9.79
C LYS A 397 -7.59 -7.95 -9.82
N ARG A 398 -8.35 -7.70 -8.74
CA ARG A 398 -9.36 -6.63 -8.73
C ARG A 398 -8.74 -5.25 -8.56
N ILE A 399 -7.68 -5.13 -7.78
CA ILE A 399 -6.94 -3.86 -7.68
C ILE A 399 -6.21 -3.54 -8.98
N ASP A 400 -5.66 -4.52 -9.69
CA ASP A 400 -5.07 -4.28 -11.02
C ASP A 400 -6.10 -3.82 -12.05
N ILE A 401 -7.30 -4.40 -12.04
CA ILE A 401 -8.42 -3.95 -12.89
C ILE A 401 -8.80 -2.50 -12.54
N LEU A 402 -8.98 -2.17 -11.26
CA LEU A 402 -9.38 -0.83 -10.82
C LEU A 402 -8.27 0.20 -11.06
N ALA A 403 -7.00 -0.17 -10.86
CA ALA A 403 -5.85 0.67 -11.20
C ALA A 403 -5.80 0.94 -12.71
N THR A 404 -6.09 -0.07 -13.54
CA THR A 404 -6.19 0.07 -14.99
C THR A 404 -7.34 0.99 -15.39
N ALA A 405 -8.51 0.83 -14.76
CA ALA A 405 -9.66 1.70 -14.98
C ALA A 405 -9.34 3.17 -14.64
N ILE A 406 -8.74 3.44 -13.48
CA ILE A 406 -8.30 4.78 -13.07
C ILE A 406 -7.31 5.36 -14.09
N LYS A 407 -6.27 4.60 -14.47
CA LYS A 407 -5.27 5.01 -15.47
C LYS A 407 -5.87 5.22 -16.87
N GLY A 408 -6.93 4.49 -17.18
CA GLY A 408 -7.68 4.57 -18.43
C GLY A 408 -8.71 5.69 -18.44
N ASN A 409 -8.88 6.44 -17.34
CA ASN A 409 -9.95 7.41 -17.12
C ASN A 409 -11.36 6.81 -17.30
N LEU A 410 -11.52 5.52 -17.00
CA LEU A 410 -12.84 4.93 -16.85
C LEU A 410 -13.50 5.46 -15.57
N THR A 411 -14.81 5.48 -15.58
CA THR A 411 -15.67 5.96 -14.52
C THR A 411 -16.43 4.81 -13.86
N ILE A 412 -17.17 5.10 -12.79
CA ILE A 412 -18.09 4.12 -12.20
C ILE A 412 -19.15 3.62 -13.20
N PHE A 413 -19.48 4.42 -14.23
CA PHE A 413 -20.45 4.06 -15.26
C PHE A 413 -19.93 2.97 -16.20
N ASP A 414 -18.60 2.86 -16.34
CA ASP A 414 -17.97 1.89 -17.22
C ASP A 414 -17.75 0.53 -16.53
N LEU A 415 -17.60 0.51 -15.19
CA LEU A 415 -17.28 -0.71 -14.42
C LEU A 415 -18.27 -1.86 -14.64
N PRO A 416 -19.60 -1.64 -14.75
CA PRO A 416 -20.56 -2.70 -15.05
C PRO A 416 -20.38 -3.36 -16.42
N GLU A 417 -19.89 -2.61 -17.41
CA GLU A 417 -19.77 -3.05 -18.81
C GLU A 417 -18.43 -3.75 -19.10
N LEU A 418 -17.51 -3.78 -18.13
CA LEU A 418 -16.24 -4.50 -18.27
C LEU A 418 -16.45 -6.01 -18.36
N GLU A 419 -16.13 -6.57 -19.52
CA GLU A 419 -16.18 -8.02 -19.77
C GLU A 419 -14.90 -8.71 -19.26
N PHE A 420 -15.03 -9.46 -18.16
CA PHE A 420 -13.92 -10.23 -17.58
C PHE A 420 -13.98 -11.70 -17.97
N THR A 421 -12.81 -12.35 -17.99
CA THR A 421 -12.72 -13.80 -18.16
C THR A 421 -13.47 -14.51 -17.03
N TYR A 422 -14.45 -15.34 -17.39
CA TYR A 422 -15.26 -16.08 -16.43
C TYR A 422 -15.25 -17.59 -16.71
N ALA A 423 -14.85 -18.34 -15.68
CA ALA A 423 -15.25 -19.71 -15.45
C ALA A 423 -15.30 -19.93 -13.92
N PRO A 424 -16.01 -20.96 -13.42
CA PRO A 424 -16.23 -21.15 -11.98
C PRO A 424 -14.98 -21.08 -11.08
N PRO A 425 -13.80 -21.59 -11.48
CA PRO A 425 -12.59 -21.53 -10.65
C PRO A 425 -11.93 -20.14 -10.53
N PHE A 426 -12.29 -19.18 -11.38
CA PHE A 426 -11.52 -17.93 -11.55
C PHE A 426 -12.31 -16.65 -11.27
N GLY A 427 -13.64 -16.72 -11.33
CA GLY A 427 -14.50 -15.54 -11.18
C GLY A 427 -15.96 -15.91 -11.04
N SER A 428 -16.81 -14.90 -11.17
CA SER A 428 -18.27 -14.99 -11.17
C SER A 428 -18.81 -14.34 -12.44
N ALA A 429 -20.04 -14.69 -12.84
CA ALA A 429 -20.67 -14.11 -14.03
C ALA A 429 -20.75 -12.57 -13.99
N LYS A 430 -20.83 -12.01 -12.78
CA LYS A 430 -20.53 -10.60 -12.48
C LYS A 430 -19.40 -10.60 -11.47
N ASP A 431 -18.24 -10.06 -11.84
CA ASP A 431 -17.09 -9.98 -10.94
C ASP A 431 -17.38 -8.97 -9.82
N PRO A 432 -16.76 -9.09 -8.63
CA PRO A 432 -16.80 -8.05 -7.60
C PRO A 432 -16.56 -6.62 -8.12
N VAL A 433 -15.73 -6.43 -9.16
CA VAL A 433 -15.57 -5.11 -9.80
C VAL A 433 -16.83 -4.63 -10.53
N ASN A 434 -17.53 -5.50 -11.26
CA ASN A 434 -18.81 -5.12 -11.87
C ASN A 434 -19.84 -4.80 -10.78
N MET A 435 -19.84 -5.57 -9.68
CA MET A 435 -20.74 -5.36 -8.55
C MET A 435 -20.49 -4.02 -7.83
N LEU A 436 -19.23 -3.60 -7.69
CA LEU A 436 -18.89 -2.24 -7.24
C LEU A 436 -19.49 -1.17 -8.16
N GLY A 437 -19.34 -1.34 -9.48
CA GLY A 437 -19.92 -0.44 -10.47
C GLY A 437 -21.43 -0.30 -10.34
N TYR A 438 -22.15 -1.43 -10.27
CA TYR A 438 -23.60 -1.43 -10.09
C TYR A 438 -24.02 -0.77 -8.76
N ALA A 439 -23.29 -1.03 -7.67
CA ALA A 439 -23.59 -0.40 -6.39
C ALA A 439 -23.40 1.13 -6.47
N ALA A 440 -22.31 1.59 -7.09
CA ALA A 440 -22.04 3.02 -7.29
C ALA A 440 -23.09 3.70 -8.17
N LEU A 441 -23.53 3.04 -9.25
CA LEU A 441 -24.65 3.50 -10.08
C LEU A 441 -25.93 3.69 -9.27
N ASN A 442 -26.28 2.71 -8.45
CA ASN A 442 -27.50 2.80 -7.63
C ASN A 442 -27.48 4.01 -6.69
N LEU A 443 -26.31 4.42 -6.19
CA LEU A 443 -26.18 5.64 -5.39
C LEU A 443 -26.38 6.90 -6.23
N VAL A 444 -25.64 7.05 -7.33
CA VAL A 444 -25.69 8.30 -8.13
C VAL A 444 -27.01 8.48 -8.90
N GLU A 445 -27.72 7.39 -9.18
CA GLU A 445 -29.06 7.40 -9.78
C GLU A 445 -30.19 7.59 -8.73
N GLY A 446 -29.84 7.70 -7.44
CA GLY A 446 -30.82 7.87 -6.35
C GLY A 446 -31.68 6.64 -6.08
N LEU A 447 -31.25 5.45 -6.54
CA LEU A 447 -31.93 4.19 -6.25
C LEU A 447 -31.62 3.69 -4.84
N SER A 448 -30.46 4.04 -4.29
CA SER A 448 -30.02 3.72 -2.95
C SER A 448 -29.51 4.99 -2.25
N ASP A 449 -29.74 5.09 -0.95
CA ASP A 449 -29.14 6.09 -0.06
C ASP A 449 -28.39 5.32 1.02
N ASN A 450 -27.10 5.57 1.15
CA ASN A 450 -26.27 4.88 2.13
C ASN A 450 -25.95 5.78 3.33
N ILE A 451 -25.79 5.16 4.49
CA ILE A 451 -24.96 5.69 5.57
C ILE A 451 -23.72 4.81 5.74
N GLN A 452 -22.64 5.40 6.22
CA GLN A 452 -21.40 4.73 6.53
C GLN A 452 -21.42 4.16 7.95
N TRP A 453 -20.51 3.22 8.22
CA TRP A 453 -20.40 2.54 9.51
C TRP A 453 -20.17 3.52 10.68
N TYR A 454 -19.45 4.62 10.45
CA TYR A 454 -19.14 5.64 11.45
C TYR A 454 -20.31 6.61 11.71
N GLU A 455 -21.35 6.60 10.88
CA GLU A 455 -22.53 7.46 11.03
C GLU A 455 -23.66 6.74 11.79
N LEU A 456 -23.57 5.41 11.95
CA LEU A 456 -24.66 4.59 12.48
C LEU A 456 -25.12 5.04 13.87
N GLU A 457 -24.20 5.30 14.79
CA GLU A 457 -24.56 5.68 16.17
C GLU A 457 -25.29 7.02 16.23
N ASP A 458 -24.79 8.02 15.49
CA ASP A 458 -25.40 9.36 15.42
C ASP A 458 -26.79 9.32 14.78
N GLU A 459 -26.96 8.51 13.73
CA GLU A 459 -28.22 8.37 13.02
C GLU A 459 -29.30 7.66 13.86
N LEU A 460 -28.90 6.66 14.65
CA LEU A 460 -29.79 6.02 15.62
C LEU A 460 -30.14 6.99 16.77
N ALA A 461 -29.18 7.79 17.24
CA ALA A 461 -29.42 8.82 18.25
C ALA A 461 -30.36 9.94 17.76
N ALA A 462 -30.33 10.24 16.45
CA ALA A 462 -31.27 11.15 15.79
C ALA A 462 -32.71 10.58 15.70
N GLY A 463 -32.91 9.32 16.10
CA GLY A 463 -34.22 8.68 16.21
C GLY A 463 -34.54 7.69 15.10
N LYS A 464 -33.62 7.41 14.16
CA LYS A 464 -33.82 6.38 13.14
C LYS A 464 -33.88 4.98 13.78
N LYS A 465 -34.63 4.07 13.18
CA LYS A 465 -34.76 2.69 13.66
C LYS A 465 -33.89 1.73 12.85
N PHE A 466 -33.19 0.84 13.55
CA PHE A 466 -32.38 -0.18 12.91
C PHE A 466 -33.22 -1.40 12.52
N LEU A 467 -33.21 -1.76 11.24
CA LEU A 467 -33.89 -2.92 10.68
C LEU A 467 -32.84 -3.94 10.18
N ASP A 468 -32.76 -5.08 10.85
CA ASP A 468 -31.91 -6.20 10.43
C ASP A 468 -32.73 -7.18 9.58
N VAL A 469 -32.31 -7.41 8.34
CA VAL A 469 -32.98 -8.32 7.39
C VAL A 469 -32.26 -9.65 7.18
N ARG A 470 -31.28 -9.98 8.03
CA ARG A 470 -30.62 -11.30 8.04
C ARG A 470 -31.57 -12.40 8.48
N THR A 471 -31.18 -13.65 8.24
CA THR A 471 -31.90 -14.80 8.81
C THR A 471 -31.75 -14.85 10.33
N ALA A 472 -32.66 -15.53 11.02
CA ALA A 472 -32.57 -15.71 12.48
C ALA A 472 -31.27 -16.41 12.91
N SER A 473 -30.78 -17.36 12.11
CA SER A 473 -29.52 -18.07 12.39
C SER A 473 -28.31 -17.14 12.31
N GLU A 474 -28.24 -16.26 11.31
CA GLU A 474 -27.17 -15.26 11.22
C GLU A 474 -27.22 -14.24 12.36
N LEU A 475 -28.41 -13.90 12.84
CA LEU A 475 -28.59 -12.97 13.96
C LEU A 475 -28.08 -13.58 15.28
N GLN A 476 -28.28 -14.89 15.48
CA GLN A 476 -27.77 -15.63 16.64
C GLN A 476 -26.23 -15.70 16.65
N GLN A 477 -25.60 -15.75 15.48
CA GLN A 477 -24.14 -15.74 15.33
C GLN A 477 -23.50 -14.37 15.63
N GLY A 478 -24.32 -13.33 15.83
CA GLY A 478 -23.86 -12.00 16.21
C GLY A 478 -24.78 -10.90 15.73
N ARG A 479 -25.02 -9.89 16.56
CA ARG A 479 -25.84 -8.72 16.24
C ARG A 479 -25.27 -7.44 16.85
N LEU A 480 -25.66 -6.32 16.28
CA LEU A 480 -25.27 -5.02 16.80
C LEU A 480 -25.97 -4.77 18.14
N LYS A 481 -25.26 -4.13 19.09
CA LYS A 481 -25.79 -3.74 20.41
C LYS A 481 -26.69 -2.51 20.30
N VAL A 482 -27.75 -2.61 19.50
CA VAL A 482 -28.72 -1.54 19.23
C VAL A 482 -30.14 -2.09 19.26
N ASP A 483 -31.12 -1.22 19.52
CA ASP A 483 -32.53 -1.56 19.41
C ASP A 483 -32.83 -1.97 17.95
N THR A 484 -33.14 -3.24 17.74
CA THR A 484 -33.20 -3.87 16.42
C THR A 484 -34.61 -4.39 16.15
N VAL A 485 -35.21 -3.89 15.07
CA VAL A 485 -36.34 -4.56 14.43
C VAL A 485 -35.78 -5.66 13.53
N HIS A 486 -36.19 -6.91 13.74
CA HIS A 486 -35.72 -8.05 12.94
C HIS A 486 -36.83 -8.61 12.06
N ILE A 487 -36.68 -8.46 10.75
CA ILE A 487 -37.59 -9.02 9.75
C ILE A 487 -36.74 -9.59 8.62
N PRO A 488 -36.58 -10.93 8.51
CA PRO A 488 -35.82 -11.54 7.44
C PRO A 488 -36.27 -11.06 6.05
N LEU A 489 -35.32 -10.80 5.14
CA LEU A 489 -35.62 -10.25 3.81
C LEU A 489 -36.76 -10.99 3.07
N ASN A 490 -36.79 -12.32 3.16
CA ASN A 490 -37.77 -13.14 2.46
C ASN A 490 -39.19 -12.99 3.02
N GLU A 491 -39.34 -12.58 4.28
CA GLU A 491 -40.61 -12.33 4.95
C GLU A 491 -41.03 -10.85 4.87
N LEU A 492 -40.08 -9.95 4.56
CA LEU A 492 -40.26 -8.50 4.63
C LEU A 492 -41.50 -8.00 3.88
N ARG A 493 -41.80 -8.55 2.70
CA ARG A 493 -42.95 -8.10 1.88
C ARG A 493 -44.30 -8.37 2.55
N GLU A 494 -44.42 -9.51 3.23
CA GLU A 494 -45.65 -9.93 3.92
C GLU A 494 -45.80 -9.20 5.26
N ARG A 495 -44.68 -8.78 5.85
CA ARG A 495 -44.59 -8.16 7.17
C ARG A 495 -44.40 -6.64 7.13
N LEU A 496 -44.61 -5.99 5.97
CA LEU A 496 -44.51 -4.52 5.85
C LEU A 496 -45.45 -3.78 6.81
N GLY A 497 -46.59 -4.37 7.17
CA GLY A 497 -47.53 -3.78 8.12
C GLY A 497 -47.03 -3.71 9.56
N GLU A 498 -45.91 -4.37 9.89
CA GLU A 498 -45.26 -4.27 11.21
C GLU A 498 -44.37 -3.04 11.33
N LEU A 499 -44.08 -2.35 10.22
CA LEU A 499 -43.24 -1.15 10.19
C LEU A 499 -44.10 0.13 10.13
N ASP A 500 -43.63 1.18 10.80
CA ASP A 500 -44.29 2.48 10.85
C ASP A 500 -43.78 3.37 9.71
N LYS A 501 -44.67 3.80 8.81
CA LYS A 501 -44.29 4.67 7.68
C LYS A 501 -43.86 6.07 8.08
N SER A 502 -44.16 6.52 9.30
CA SER A 502 -43.72 7.81 9.82
C SER A 502 -42.30 7.80 10.38
N GLN A 503 -41.70 6.61 10.50
CA GLN A 503 -40.37 6.38 11.03
C GLN A 503 -39.33 6.26 9.90
N ASP A 504 -38.18 6.90 10.11
CA ASP A 504 -37.00 6.70 9.27
C ASP A 504 -36.24 5.43 9.70
N TYR A 505 -35.80 4.63 8.73
CA TYR A 505 -35.11 3.37 8.98
C TYR A 505 -33.67 3.33 8.44
N ILE A 506 -32.81 2.60 9.14
CA ILE A 506 -31.52 2.15 8.66
C ILE A 506 -31.61 0.64 8.48
N VAL A 507 -31.47 0.15 7.25
CA VAL A 507 -31.54 -1.29 6.96
C VAL A 507 -30.15 -1.90 6.82
N SER A 508 -29.95 -3.07 7.42
CA SER A 508 -28.70 -3.82 7.38
C SER A 508 -28.92 -5.31 7.16
N CYS A 509 -27.91 -5.95 6.57
CA CYS A 509 -27.86 -7.39 6.41
C CYS A 509 -26.46 -7.90 6.79
N HIS A 510 -26.01 -9.03 6.23
CA HIS A 510 -24.63 -9.46 6.44
C HIS A 510 -23.62 -8.60 5.67
N SER A 511 -23.83 -8.33 4.38
CA SER A 511 -22.78 -7.81 3.47
C SER A 511 -23.24 -6.69 2.52
N GLY A 512 -24.37 -6.04 2.80
CA GLY A 512 -24.95 -4.95 2.01
C GLY A 512 -25.94 -5.37 0.92
N LEU A 513 -25.73 -6.52 0.26
CA LEU A 513 -26.57 -6.92 -0.90
C LEU A 513 -28.06 -7.10 -0.55
N ARG A 514 -28.35 -7.83 0.53
CA ARG A 514 -29.74 -8.10 0.94
C ARG A 514 -30.42 -6.87 1.52
N SER A 515 -29.68 -6.02 2.22
CA SER A 515 -30.21 -4.77 2.75
C SER A 515 -30.49 -3.77 1.65
N TYR A 516 -29.71 -3.72 0.56
CA TYR A 516 -30.09 -2.98 -0.64
C TYR A 516 -31.42 -3.48 -1.24
N ILE A 517 -31.63 -4.80 -1.34
CA ILE A 517 -32.91 -5.35 -1.82
C ILE A 517 -34.07 -4.93 -0.90
N ALA A 518 -33.87 -4.99 0.42
CA ALA A 518 -34.85 -4.54 1.40
C ALA A 518 -35.15 -3.03 1.27
N GLU A 519 -34.10 -2.21 1.12
CA GLU A 519 -34.21 -0.77 0.88
C GLU A 519 -35.08 -0.49 -0.35
N ARG A 520 -34.85 -1.20 -1.46
CA ARG A 520 -35.67 -1.06 -2.68
C ARG A 520 -37.12 -1.46 -2.48
N ILE A 521 -37.40 -2.51 -1.69
CA ILE A 521 -38.76 -2.92 -1.34
C ILE A 521 -39.44 -1.81 -0.51
N LEU A 522 -38.75 -1.31 0.50
CA LEU A 522 -39.26 -0.31 1.45
C LEU A 522 -39.51 1.04 0.77
N LYS A 523 -38.56 1.54 -0.03
CA LYS A 523 -38.72 2.79 -0.80
C LYS A 523 -39.93 2.72 -1.74
N GLN A 524 -40.12 1.60 -2.44
CA GLN A 524 -41.29 1.41 -3.32
C GLN A 524 -42.62 1.27 -2.56
N ALA A 525 -42.58 0.85 -1.30
CA ALA A 525 -43.73 0.84 -0.40
C ALA A 525 -43.96 2.20 0.30
N GLY A 526 -43.14 3.22 0.02
CA GLY A 526 -43.27 4.58 0.55
C GLY A 526 -42.64 4.79 1.93
N PHE A 527 -41.67 3.96 2.33
CA PHE A 527 -40.88 4.18 3.54
C PHE A 527 -39.66 5.06 3.25
N SER A 528 -39.26 5.84 4.26
CA SER A 528 -37.96 6.52 4.29
C SER A 528 -36.92 5.58 4.90
N VAL A 529 -35.92 5.21 4.11
CA VAL A 529 -34.92 4.21 4.51
C VAL A 529 -33.58 4.48 3.85
N GLN A 530 -32.51 4.26 4.62
CA GLN A 530 -31.13 4.23 4.14
C GLN A 530 -30.51 2.87 4.41
N ASN A 531 -29.56 2.47 3.58
CA ASN A 531 -28.84 1.22 3.70
C ASN A 531 -27.50 1.44 4.42
N LEU A 532 -27.16 0.55 5.36
CA LEU A 532 -25.84 0.57 6.01
C LEU A 532 -24.80 -0.03 5.06
N ASP A 533 -23.92 0.81 4.51
CA ASP A 533 -22.85 0.38 3.60
C ASP A 533 -21.88 -0.60 4.29
N GLY A 534 -21.49 -1.67 3.59
CA GLY A 534 -20.73 -2.80 4.16
C GLY A 534 -21.47 -3.65 5.20
N ALA A 535 -22.59 -3.16 5.75
CA ALA A 535 -23.50 -3.82 6.68
C ALA A 535 -22.80 -4.46 7.91
N PHE A 536 -23.37 -5.53 8.46
CA PHE A 536 -22.86 -6.17 9.69
C PHE A 536 -21.43 -6.69 9.55
N ALA A 537 -21.05 -7.25 8.39
CA ALA A 537 -19.74 -7.86 8.19
C ALA A 537 -18.60 -6.84 8.22
N LEU A 538 -18.81 -5.62 7.70
CA LEU A 538 -17.85 -4.53 7.83
C LEU A 538 -17.87 -3.97 9.25
N TYR A 539 -19.06 -3.65 9.77
CA TYR A 539 -19.21 -3.04 11.10
C TYR A 539 -18.55 -3.87 12.20
N LYS A 540 -18.76 -5.19 12.23
CA LYS A 540 -18.16 -6.06 13.25
C LYS A 540 -16.63 -6.07 13.22
N MET A 541 -16.02 -5.78 12.07
CA MET A 541 -14.57 -5.80 11.91
C MET A 541 -13.95 -4.52 12.46
N VAL A 542 -14.56 -3.37 12.17
CA VAL A 542 -14.07 -2.05 12.61
C VAL A 542 -14.52 -1.68 14.03
N LYS A 543 -15.70 -2.15 14.45
CA LYS A 543 -16.32 -1.89 15.77
C LYS A 543 -16.73 -3.19 16.48
N PRO A 544 -15.78 -4.11 16.78
CA PRO A 544 -16.10 -5.38 17.42
C PRO A 544 -16.77 -5.23 18.80
N GLU A 545 -16.48 -4.16 19.52
CA GLU A 545 -17.08 -3.82 20.81
C GLU A 545 -18.60 -3.52 20.71
N GLY A 546 -19.05 -3.05 19.56
CA GLY A 546 -20.46 -2.75 19.25
C GLY A 546 -21.29 -3.99 18.88
N VAL A 547 -20.69 -5.19 18.95
CA VAL A 547 -21.34 -6.46 18.62
C VAL A 547 -21.54 -7.31 19.86
N GLU A 548 -22.70 -7.96 19.96
CA GLU A 548 -22.96 -9.03 20.91
C GLU A 548 -23.18 -10.35 20.17
N TYR A 549 -22.68 -11.45 20.76
CA TYR A 549 -22.79 -12.80 20.24
C TYR A 549 -23.83 -13.56 21.05
N GLY A 550 -24.66 -14.38 20.39
CA GLY A 550 -25.59 -15.26 21.10
C GLY A 550 -24.81 -16.26 21.96
N ASN A 551 -25.26 -16.45 23.20
CA ASN A 551 -24.76 -17.50 24.10
C ASN A 551 -25.12 -18.90 23.60
#